data_AF-J3F875-F1
#
_entry.id   AF-J3F875-F1
#
_cell.length_a   1.000
_cell.length_b   1.000
_cell.length_c   1.000
_cell.angle_alpha   90.00
_cell.angle_beta   90.00
_cell.angle_gamma   90.00
#
_symmetry.space_group_name_H-M   'P 1'
#
loop_
_entity.id
_entity.type
_entity.pdbx_description
1 polymer ?
#
loop_
_entity_poly.entity_id
_entity_poly.type
_entity_poly.pdbx_seq_one_letter_code
_entity_poly.pdbx_strand_id
1 'polypeptide(L)'
;MSHCTKFEFSYVDEEAIAKAFGKMGLSPTTGLVSMFASDFSKKVLSAIGYMGQQQFRAIYGMAGEFSLFVCQIEQGSYKLLIERETVSVDDEAIMSDLALSFQKAYISVAIDETVKRIDASGFPSRVKETVQGFEVEFGPSYEYSIHVTFTGDEVTEEVHGVKGDICTKLTEELEALLSRPTAELVTEWKPAYTVVHEEQTLQILRANF
;
A
#
# COMPACT_ATOMS: atom_id res chain seq x y z
N MET A 1 1.46 -23.93 4.80
CA MET A 1 2.71 -23.49 4.16
C MET A 1 2.65 -21.99 4.13
N SER A 2 3.73 -21.32 4.48
CA SER A 2 3.79 -19.86 4.48
C SER A 2 4.61 -19.41 3.28
N HIS A 3 4.30 -18.25 2.71
CA HIS A 3 5.17 -17.60 1.74
C HIS A 3 5.44 -16.16 2.16
N CYS A 4 6.57 -15.63 1.73
CA CYS A 4 6.95 -14.24 1.85
C CYS A 4 7.26 -13.74 0.44
N THR A 5 6.51 -12.77 -0.08
CA THR A 5 6.80 -12.12 -1.35
C THR A 5 7.30 -10.71 -1.09
N LYS A 6 8.39 -10.32 -1.75
CA LYS A 6 8.96 -8.98 -1.69
C LYS A 6 9.05 -8.38 -3.09
N PHE A 7 8.66 -7.11 -3.21
CA PHE A 7 8.58 -6.42 -4.50
C PHE A 7 8.69 -4.89 -4.38
N GLU A 8 9.04 -4.25 -5.50
CA GLU A 8 9.07 -2.79 -5.64
C GLU A 8 7.66 -2.22 -5.74
N PHE A 9 7.38 -1.22 -4.91
CA PHE A 9 6.09 -0.54 -4.82
C PHE A 9 5.86 0.39 -6.03
N SER A 10 4.63 0.40 -6.53
CA SER A 10 4.21 1.42 -7.49
C SER A 10 2.70 1.67 -7.43
N TYR A 11 2.32 2.93 -7.68
CA TYR A 11 0.93 3.27 -7.93
C TYR A 11 0.57 2.86 -9.35
N VAL A 12 -0.44 2.01 -9.51
CA VAL A 12 -0.78 1.41 -10.83
C VAL A 12 -2.26 1.51 -11.18
N ASP A 13 -3.14 1.76 -10.20
CA ASP A 13 -4.58 1.78 -10.40
C ASP A 13 -5.23 3.14 -10.08
N GLU A 14 -5.96 3.70 -11.06
CA GLU A 14 -6.57 5.04 -10.96
C GLU A 14 -7.70 5.08 -9.91
N GLU A 15 -8.48 4.00 -9.79
CA GLU A 15 -9.58 3.92 -8.82
C GLU A 15 -9.05 3.83 -7.39
N ALA A 16 -8.01 3.04 -7.17
CA ALA A 16 -7.33 2.91 -5.89
C ALA A 16 -6.66 4.22 -5.47
N ILE A 17 -6.06 4.96 -6.43
CA ILE A 17 -5.53 6.31 -6.18
C ILE A 17 -6.66 7.25 -5.70
N ALA A 18 -7.81 7.26 -6.38
CA ALA A 18 -8.94 8.11 -5.98
C ALA A 18 -9.49 7.72 -4.60
N LYS A 19 -9.61 6.41 -4.30
CA LYS A 19 -10.00 5.91 -2.98
C LYS A 19 -8.97 6.27 -1.90
N ALA A 20 -7.67 6.27 -2.21
CA ALA A 20 -6.61 6.66 -1.28
C ALA A 20 -6.74 8.13 -0.84
N PHE A 21 -7.02 9.04 -1.79
CA PHE A 21 -7.37 10.43 -1.46
C PHE A 21 -8.58 10.49 -0.52
N GLY A 22 -9.62 9.69 -0.79
CA GLY A 22 -10.80 9.58 0.08
C GLY A 22 -10.47 9.10 1.50
N LYS A 23 -9.56 8.12 1.65
CA LYS A 23 -9.09 7.64 2.97
C LYS A 23 -8.31 8.71 3.74
N MET A 24 -7.67 9.65 3.05
CA MET A 24 -7.05 10.83 3.67
C MET A 24 -8.06 11.95 3.98
N GLY A 25 -9.35 11.75 3.72
CA GLY A 25 -10.38 12.78 3.88
C GLY A 25 -10.34 13.86 2.80
N LEU A 26 -9.66 13.61 1.68
CA LEU A 26 -9.51 14.55 0.57
C LEU A 26 -10.54 14.25 -0.53
N SER A 27 -10.98 15.29 -1.24
CA SER A 27 -11.86 15.16 -2.39
C SER A 27 -11.06 15.33 -3.68
N PRO A 28 -10.64 14.23 -4.33
CA PRO A 28 -9.80 14.32 -5.53
C PRO A 28 -10.61 14.79 -6.74
N THR A 29 -9.92 15.44 -7.68
CA THR A 29 -10.42 15.73 -9.03
C THR A 29 -9.45 15.17 -10.06
N THR A 30 -9.96 14.71 -11.19
CA THR A 30 -9.13 14.27 -12.32
C THR A 30 -9.03 15.39 -13.35
N GLY A 31 -7.83 15.67 -13.82
CA GLY A 31 -7.60 16.71 -14.82
C GLY A 31 -6.27 16.59 -15.52
N LEU A 32 -6.03 17.52 -16.44
CA LEU A 32 -4.77 17.65 -17.14
C LEU A 32 -3.92 18.71 -16.41
N VAL A 33 -2.72 18.33 -16.02
CA VAL A 33 -1.77 19.20 -15.30
C VAL A 33 -0.52 19.41 -16.14
N SER A 34 0.05 20.61 -16.02
CA SER A 34 1.26 21.00 -16.73
C SER A 34 2.43 21.10 -15.76
N MET A 35 3.56 20.50 -16.13
CA MET A 35 4.83 20.68 -15.44
C MET A 35 5.58 21.89 -16.04
N PHE A 36 6.05 22.77 -15.16
CA PHE A 36 6.75 23.99 -15.53
C PHE A 36 8.18 23.94 -14.99
N ALA A 37 9.15 24.42 -15.76
CA ALA A 37 10.56 24.41 -15.38
C ALA A 37 10.90 25.44 -14.28
N SER A 38 10.01 26.42 -14.08
CA SER A 38 10.19 27.51 -13.11
C SER A 38 8.86 28.20 -12.80
N ASP A 39 8.80 28.90 -11.67
CA ASP A 39 7.68 29.78 -11.33
C ASP A 39 7.44 30.86 -12.37
N PHE A 40 8.50 31.39 -13.00
CA PHE A 40 8.34 32.33 -14.10
C PHE A 40 7.55 31.71 -15.26
N SER A 41 7.90 30.48 -15.64
CA SER A 41 7.15 29.77 -16.70
C SER A 41 5.72 29.44 -16.29
N LYS A 42 5.49 29.09 -15.02
CA LYS A 42 4.16 28.77 -14.46
C LYS A 42 3.27 30.00 -14.33
N LYS A 43 3.80 31.14 -13.88
CA LYS A 43 3.01 32.34 -13.53
C LYS A 43 2.95 33.38 -14.65
N VAL A 44 4.01 33.50 -15.45
CA VAL A 44 4.10 34.53 -16.50
C VAL A 44 3.88 33.94 -17.88
N LEU A 45 4.61 32.88 -18.24
CA LEU A 45 4.51 32.32 -19.60
C LEU A 45 3.17 31.61 -19.84
N SER A 46 2.58 30.98 -18.83
CA SER A 46 1.26 30.35 -18.94
C SER A 46 0.16 31.35 -19.31
N ALA A 47 0.23 32.58 -18.79
CA ALA A 47 -0.74 33.64 -19.05
C ALA A 47 -0.74 34.10 -20.53
N ILE A 48 0.36 33.85 -21.25
CA ILE A 48 0.51 34.13 -22.68
C ILE A 48 0.41 32.85 -23.54
N GLY A 49 -0.05 31.73 -22.97
CA GLY A 49 -0.36 30.49 -23.68
C GLY A 49 0.75 29.42 -23.69
N TYR A 50 1.84 29.59 -22.94
CA TYR A 50 2.84 28.53 -22.79
C TYR A 50 2.30 27.39 -21.92
N MET A 51 2.26 26.18 -22.47
CA MET A 51 1.60 25.01 -21.85
C MET A 51 2.50 24.21 -20.90
N GLY A 52 3.70 24.70 -20.58
CA GLY A 52 4.69 23.97 -19.80
C GLY A 52 5.57 23.06 -20.66
N GLN A 53 6.44 22.30 -20.01
CA GLN A 53 7.33 21.35 -20.68
C GLN A 53 6.64 20.02 -20.97
N GLN A 54 5.70 19.64 -20.11
CA GLN A 54 5.00 18.38 -20.21
C GLN A 54 3.61 18.50 -19.62
N GLN A 55 2.67 17.76 -20.20
CA GLN A 55 1.29 17.65 -19.72
C GLN A 55 0.99 16.20 -19.37
N PHE A 56 0.34 16.00 -18.24
CA PHE A 56 -0.04 14.68 -17.75
C PHE A 56 -1.49 14.68 -17.31
N ARG A 57 -2.15 13.53 -17.45
CA ARG A 57 -3.37 13.28 -16.68
C ARG A 57 -2.96 13.03 -15.23
N ALA A 58 -3.65 13.68 -14.30
CA ALA A 58 -3.42 13.50 -12.88
C ALA A 58 -4.75 13.42 -12.11
N ILE A 59 -4.73 12.63 -11.04
CA ILE A 59 -5.68 12.76 -9.95
C ILE A 59 -5.03 13.66 -8.92
N TYR A 60 -5.71 14.72 -8.51
CA TYR A 60 -5.14 15.70 -7.59
C TYR A 60 -6.13 16.17 -6.54
N GLY A 61 -5.58 16.55 -5.39
CA GLY A 61 -6.31 17.06 -4.24
C GLY A 61 -5.43 17.98 -3.40
N MET A 62 -6.04 18.69 -2.46
CA MET A 62 -5.35 19.67 -1.62
C MET A 62 -5.43 19.26 -0.15
N ALA A 63 -4.28 19.15 0.51
CA ALA A 63 -4.16 18.89 1.94
C ALA A 63 -3.58 20.13 2.62
N GLY A 64 -4.45 20.97 3.18
CA GLY A 64 -4.06 22.27 3.70
C GLY A 64 -3.55 23.18 2.58
N GLU A 65 -2.28 23.57 2.63
CA GLU A 65 -1.63 24.41 1.60
C GLU A 65 -0.83 23.61 0.57
N PHE A 66 -0.79 22.28 0.71
CA PHE A 66 -0.07 21.38 -0.20
C PHE A 66 -1.02 20.82 -1.25
N SER A 67 -0.62 20.92 -2.51
CA SER A 67 -1.31 20.25 -3.62
C SER A 67 -0.61 18.93 -3.90
N LEU A 68 -1.38 17.85 -3.90
CA LEU A 68 -0.92 16.50 -4.17
C LEU A 68 -1.42 16.12 -5.57
N PHE A 69 -0.52 15.66 -6.43
CA PHE A 69 -0.80 15.23 -7.79
C PHE A 69 -0.28 13.82 -7.99
N VAL A 70 -1.14 12.89 -8.36
CA VAL A 70 -0.75 11.56 -8.77
C VAL A 70 -0.81 11.51 -10.30
N CYS A 71 0.36 11.69 -10.92
CA CYS A 71 0.51 11.86 -12.36
C CYS A 71 0.82 10.52 -13.03
N GLN A 72 0.17 10.25 -14.16
CA GLN A 72 0.55 9.13 -15.02
C GLN A 72 1.80 9.50 -15.81
N ILE A 73 2.99 9.10 -15.33
CA ILE A 73 4.26 9.41 -15.99
C ILE A 73 4.56 8.38 -17.09
N GLU A 74 4.14 7.14 -16.87
CA GLU A 74 4.30 6.02 -17.81
C GLU A 74 2.97 5.25 -17.91
N GLN A 75 2.77 4.51 -19.00
CA GLN A 75 1.55 3.72 -19.16
C GLN A 75 1.45 2.68 -18.03
N GLY A 76 0.38 2.76 -17.24
CA GLY A 76 0.15 1.87 -16.10
C GLY A 76 1.02 2.15 -14.87
N SER A 77 1.72 3.29 -14.79
CA SER A 77 2.43 3.69 -13.58
C SER A 77 2.28 5.17 -13.28
N TYR A 78 1.99 5.45 -12.01
CA TYR A 78 1.74 6.78 -11.50
C TYR A 78 2.79 7.17 -10.47
N LYS A 79 3.02 8.48 -10.35
CA LYS A 79 3.92 9.05 -9.36
C LYS A 79 3.21 10.16 -8.60
N LEU A 80 3.34 10.12 -7.28
CA LEU A 80 2.92 11.21 -6.41
C LEU A 80 3.94 12.35 -6.49
N LEU A 81 3.44 13.54 -6.79
CA LEU A 81 4.14 14.81 -6.72
C LEU A 81 3.41 15.69 -5.72
N ILE A 82 4.15 16.35 -4.85
CA ILE A 82 3.59 17.27 -3.86
C ILE A 82 4.21 18.63 -4.14
N GLU A 83 3.38 19.67 -4.20
CA GLU A 83 3.86 21.04 -4.36
C GLU A 83 3.18 21.96 -3.34
N ARG A 84 3.89 23.02 -2.96
CA ARG A 84 3.35 24.18 -2.26
C ARG A 84 3.82 25.42 -3.01
N GLU A 85 2.98 26.44 -3.06
CA GLU A 85 3.31 27.68 -3.79
C GLU A 85 4.52 28.42 -3.21
N THR A 86 4.75 28.31 -1.89
CA THR A 86 5.88 28.93 -1.20
C THR A 86 6.58 27.88 -0.35
N VAL A 87 7.85 27.62 -0.66
CA VAL A 87 8.65 26.62 0.04
C VAL A 87 9.22 27.21 1.33
N SER A 88 8.90 26.59 2.46
CA SER A 88 9.45 26.82 3.80
C SER A 88 10.50 25.76 4.16
N VAL A 89 11.33 26.04 5.16
CA VAL A 89 12.33 25.10 5.69
C VAL A 89 11.68 23.83 6.27
N ASP A 90 10.46 23.94 6.78
CA ASP A 90 9.71 22.81 7.37
C ASP A 90 8.93 21.98 6.34
N ASP A 91 8.86 22.43 5.08
CA ASP A 91 8.00 21.79 4.08
C ASP A 91 8.48 20.40 3.71
N GLU A 92 9.79 20.14 3.74
CA GLU A 92 10.34 18.84 3.37
C GLU A 92 9.82 17.73 4.30
N ALA A 93 9.77 17.99 5.61
CA ALA A 93 9.23 17.05 6.59
C ALA A 93 7.71 16.83 6.38
N ILE A 94 6.96 17.91 6.17
CA ILE A 94 5.51 17.82 5.94
C ILE A 94 5.19 17.09 4.63
N MET A 95 5.95 17.34 3.57
CA MET A 95 5.81 16.66 2.29
C MET A 95 6.14 15.17 2.41
N SER A 96 7.17 14.82 3.19
CA SER A 96 7.51 13.43 3.49
C SER A 96 6.39 12.71 4.25
N ASP A 97 5.83 13.35 5.29
CA ASP A 97 4.71 12.83 6.07
C ASP A 97 3.44 12.66 5.22
N LEU A 98 3.16 13.63 4.34
CA LEU A 98 2.04 13.55 3.39
C LEU A 98 2.24 12.42 2.37
N ALA A 99 3.46 12.25 1.85
CA ALA A 99 3.77 11.18 0.91
C ALA A 99 3.60 9.80 1.57
N LEU A 100 4.11 9.63 2.79
CA LEU A 100 3.95 8.41 3.57
C LEU A 100 2.46 8.14 3.90
N SER A 101 1.72 9.18 4.29
CA SER A 101 0.29 9.07 4.57
C SER A 101 -0.50 8.64 3.33
N PHE A 102 -0.16 9.19 2.16
CA PHE A 102 -0.78 8.81 0.90
C PHE A 102 -0.44 7.37 0.51
N GLN A 103 0.82 6.97 0.63
CA GLN A 103 1.25 5.59 0.38
C GLN A 103 0.50 4.61 1.27
N LYS A 104 0.41 4.90 2.57
CA LYS A 104 -0.32 4.08 3.54
C LYS A 104 -1.82 4.01 3.20
N ALA A 105 -2.42 5.12 2.81
CA ALA A 105 -3.81 5.17 2.38
C ALA A 105 -4.04 4.30 1.13
N TYR A 106 -3.14 4.34 0.14
CA TYR A 106 -3.21 3.52 -1.06
C TYR A 106 -3.07 2.03 -0.76
N ILE A 107 -2.08 1.65 0.07
CA ILE A 107 -1.93 0.25 0.52
C ILE A 107 -3.17 -0.21 1.27
N SER A 108 -3.76 0.64 2.12
CA SER A 108 -4.99 0.33 2.83
C SER A 108 -6.18 0.08 1.89
N VAL A 109 -6.23 0.69 0.70
CA VAL A 109 -7.24 0.37 -0.32
C VAL A 109 -7.01 -1.05 -0.86
N ALA A 110 -5.78 -1.43 -1.18
CA ALA A 110 -5.48 -2.79 -1.62
C ALA A 110 -5.88 -3.83 -0.55
N ILE A 111 -5.59 -3.55 0.72
CA ILE A 111 -6.00 -4.38 1.86
C ILE A 111 -7.53 -4.49 1.96
N ASP A 112 -8.26 -3.40 1.80
CA ASP A 112 -9.74 -3.43 1.82
C ASP A 112 -10.31 -4.32 0.71
N GLU A 113 -9.74 -4.27 -0.49
CA GLU A 113 -10.19 -5.14 -1.60
C GLU A 113 -9.87 -6.62 -1.31
N THR A 114 -8.70 -6.92 -0.73
CA THR A 114 -8.37 -8.29 -0.26
C THR A 114 -9.37 -8.77 0.81
N VAL A 115 -9.69 -7.92 1.79
CA VAL A 115 -10.65 -8.22 2.86
C VAL A 115 -12.05 -8.51 2.30
N LYS A 116 -12.56 -7.68 1.39
CA LYS A 116 -13.86 -7.92 0.74
C LYS A 116 -13.91 -9.28 0.05
N ARG A 117 -12.81 -9.73 -0.56
CA ARG A 117 -12.73 -11.03 -1.22
C ARG A 117 -12.72 -12.20 -0.24
N ILE A 118 -12.00 -12.05 0.88
CA ILE A 118 -12.03 -13.02 1.98
C ILE A 118 -13.46 -13.14 2.54
N ASP A 119 -14.11 -12.00 2.80
CA ASP A 119 -15.48 -11.96 3.31
C ASP A 119 -16.48 -12.56 2.30
N ALA A 120 -16.31 -12.29 1.00
CA ALA A 120 -17.11 -12.88 -0.08
C ALA A 120 -16.92 -14.41 -0.19
N SER A 121 -15.78 -14.92 0.29
CA SER A 121 -15.50 -16.36 0.39
C SER A 121 -16.16 -17.01 1.62
N GLY A 122 -16.80 -16.21 2.49
CA GLY A 122 -17.54 -16.68 3.66
C GLY A 122 -16.70 -16.87 4.92
N PHE A 123 -15.46 -16.39 4.93
CA PHE A 123 -14.61 -16.40 6.12
C PHE A 123 -14.66 -15.05 6.82
N PRO A 124 -14.79 -15.01 8.17
CA PRO A 124 -14.64 -13.75 8.88
C PRO A 124 -13.18 -13.27 8.77
N SER A 125 -13.02 -11.96 8.69
CA SER A 125 -11.73 -11.31 8.60
C SER A 125 -11.66 -10.09 9.51
N ARG A 126 -10.44 -9.72 9.94
CA ARG A 126 -10.17 -8.49 10.68
C ARG A 126 -8.84 -7.89 10.26
N VAL A 127 -8.78 -6.56 10.21
CA VAL A 127 -7.57 -5.82 9.87
C VAL A 127 -7.05 -5.12 11.11
N LYS A 128 -5.75 -5.23 11.34
CA LYS A 128 -5.02 -4.42 12.32
C LYS A 128 -4.03 -3.56 11.57
N GLU A 129 -4.12 -2.26 11.79
CA GLU A 129 -3.15 -1.31 11.28
C GLU A 129 -2.02 -1.12 12.30
N THR A 130 -0.77 -1.19 11.82
CA THR A 130 0.42 -0.93 12.62
C THR A 130 1.18 0.27 12.06
N VAL A 131 2.25 0.67 12.74
CA VAL A 131 3.14 1.73 12.24
C VAL A 131 3.88 1.27 10.98
N GLN A 132 4.20 -0.02 10.87
CA GLN A 132 5.05 -0.59 9.82
C GLN A 132 4.25 -1.25 8.68
N GLY A 133 2.91 -1.29 8.78
CA GLY A 133 2.13 -2.10 7.86
C GLY A 133 0.70 -2.42 8.32
N PHE A 134 0.15 -3.47 7.72
CA PHE A 134 -1.17 -4.02 7.98
C PHE A 134 -1.07 -5.52 8.28
N GLU A 135 -1.90 -6.00 9.19
CA GLU A 135 -2.08 -7.41 9.48
C GLU A 135 -3.55 -7.77 9.23
N VAL A 136 -3.80 -8.67 8.29
CA VAL A 136 -5.14 -9.18 7.97
C VAL A 136 -5.24 -10.59 8.52
N GLU A 137 -6.05 -10.79 9.54
CA GLU A 137 -6.31 -12.12 10.10
C GLU A 137 -7.68 -12.62 9.62
N PHE A 138 -7.76 -13.89 9.24
CA PHE A 138 -8.97 -14.46 8.66
C PHE A 138 -9.09 -15.97 8.91
N GLY A 139 -10.29 -16.50 8.65
CA GLY A 139 -10.64 -17.90 8.87
C GLY A 139 -11.63 -18.08 10.03
N PRO A 140 -12.28 -19.24 10.16
CA PRO A 140 -13.34 -19.47 11.15
C PRO A 140 -12.96 -19.11 12.59
N SER A 141 -11.67 -19.21 12.94
CA SER A 141 -11.10 -18.85 14.24
C SER A 141 -9.96 -17.82 14.15
N TYR A 142 -9.85 -17.09 13.03
CA TYR A 142 -8.74 -16.17 12.74
C TYR A 142 -7.36 -16.86 12.76
N GLU A 143 -7.29 -18.07 12.23
CA GLU A 143 -6.08 -18.90 12.24
C GLU A 143 -5.09 -18.60 11.08
N TYR A 144 -5.52 -17.80 10.10
CA TYR A 144 -4.70 -17.38 8.97
C TYR A 144 -4.38 -15.90 9.08
N SER A 145 -3.20 -15.48 8.61
CA SER A 145 -2.84 -14.06 8.57
C SER A 145 -2.06 -13.68 7.32
N ILE A 146 -2.18 -12.41 6.92
CA ILE A 146 -1.36 -11.74 5.91
C ILE A 146 -0.73 -10.52 6.57
N HIS A 147 0.58 -10.42 6.52
CA HIS A 147 1.33 -9.29 7.06
C HIS A 147 1.89 -8.52 5.88
N VAL A 148 1.42 -7.29 5.68
CA VAL A 148 1.89 -6.40 4.62
C VAL A 148 2.67 -5.28 5.27
N THR A 149 3.98 -5.28 5.07
CA THR A 149 4.90 -4.25 5.58
C THR A 149 5.49 -3.47 4.43
N PHE A 150 5.77 -2.20 4.64
CA PHE A 150 6.34 -1.33 3.61
C PHE A 150 7.44 -0.46 4.20
N THR A 151 8.56 -0.35 3.48
CA THR A 151 9.71 0.47 3.86
C THR A 151 10.23 1.21 2.63
N GLY A 152 9.99 2.53 2.57
CA GLY A 152 10.29 3.32 1.38
C GLY A 152 9.50 2.80 0.17
N ASP A 153 10.20 2.46 -0.90
CA ASP A 153 9.62 1.95 -2.15
C ASP A 153 9.53 0.42 -2.20
N GLU A 154 9.65 -0.28 -1.07
CA GLU A 154 9.60 -1.73 -1.01
C GLU A 154 8.41 -2.21 -0.17
N VAL A 155 7.65 -3.17 -0.69
CA VAL A 155 6.59 -3.88 0.04
C VAL A 155 7.03 -5.32 0.25
N THR A 156 6.81 -5.82 1.48
CA THR A 156 6.96 -7.22 1.84
C THR A 156 5.65 -7.75 2.38
N GLU A 157 5.18 -8.82 1.79
CA GLU A 157 3.95 -9.52 2.14
C GLU A 157 4.29 -10.92 2.67
N GLU A 158 3.78 -11.26 3.86
CA GLU A 158 3.95 -12.58 4.46
C GLU A 158 2.61 -13.24 4.76
N VAL A 159 2.38 -14.44 4.23
CA VAL A 159 1.17 -15.23 4.50
C VAL A 159 1.47 -16.35 5.49
N HIS A 160 0.63 -16.48 6.53
CA HIS A 160 0.74 -17.52 7.54
C HIS A 160 -0.49 -18.42 7.63
N GLY A 161 -0.23 -19.71 7.89
CA GLY A 161 -1.26 -20.70 8.21
C GLY A 161 -2.02 -21.29 7.00
N VAL A 162 -2.02 -20.63 5.85
CA VAL A 162 -2.73 -21.08 4.64
C VAL A 162 -2.10 -22.36 4.06
N LYS A 163 -2.89 -23.26 3.47
CA LYS A 163 -2.39 -24.50 2.85
C LYS A 163 -2.72 -24.54 1.36
N GLY A 164 -1.74 -24.96 0.54
CA GLY A 164 -1.89 -25.14 -0.90
C GLY A 164 -1.91 -23.83 -1.70
N ASP A 165 -2.28 -23.93 -2.99
CA ASP A 165 -2.27 -22.84 -3.99
C ASP A 165 -3.25 -21.69 -3.71
N ILE A 166 -3.97 -21.75 -2.58
CA ILE A 166 -4.88 -20.69 -2.15
C ILE A 166 -4.09 -19.46 -1.67
N CYS A 167 -2.88 -19.65 -1.13
CA CYS A 167 -2.05 -18.56 -0.63
C CYS A 167 -1.67 -17.54 -1.72
N THR A 168 -1.24 -18.01 -2.89
CA THR A 168 -0.87 -17.15 -4.03
C THR A 168 -2.07 -16.44 -4.65
N LYS A 169 -3.21 -17.13 -4.80
CA LYS A 169 -4.43 -16.51 -5.36
C LYS A 169 -5.01 -15.41 -4.49
N LEU A 170 -4.75 -15.48 -3.18
CA LEU A 170 -5.26 -14.53 -2.21
C LEU A 170 -4.46 -13.23 -2.22
N THR A 171 -3.20 -13.30 -2.66
CA THR A 171 -2.24 -12.21 -2.64
C THR A 171 -1.97 -11.63 -4.02
N GLU A 172 -2.28 -12.37 -5.09
CA GLU A 172 -2.15 -11.95 -6.49
C GLU A 172 -2.81 -10.58 -6.78
N GLU A 173 -3.99 -10.30 -6.23
CA GLU A 173 -4.64 -9.00 -6.41
C GLU A 173 -3.98 -7.88 -5.60
N LEU A 174 -3.43 -8.22 -4.43
CA LEU A 174 -2.68 -7.26 -3.63
C LEU A 174 -1.37 -6.91 -4.34
N GLU A 175 -0.63 -7.90 -4.81
CA GLU A 175 0.56 -7.74 -5.64
C GLU A 175 0.24 -6.94 -6.91
N ALA A 176 -0.88 -7.20 -7.59
CA ALA A 176 -1.29 -6.49 -8.80
C ALA A 176 -1.67 -5.02 -8.55
N LEU A 177 -2.15 -4.66 -7.35
CA LEU A 177 -2.47 -3.27 -6.99
C LEU A 177 -1.25 -2.50 -6.47
N LEU A 178 -0.23 -3.18 -5.96
CA LEU A 178 0.92 -2.57 -5.28
C LEU A 178 2.23 -2.66 -6.06
N SER A 179 2.31 -3.48 -7.11
CA SER A 179 3.51 -3.66 -7.93
C SER A 179 3.24 -3.35 -9.41
N ARG A 180 4.29 -2.98 -10.14
CA ARG A 180 4.20 -2.83 -11.61
C ARG A 180 3.97 -4.20 -12.25
N PRO A 181 3.26 -4.30 -13.39
CA PRO A 181 3.10 -5.57 -14.11
C PRO A 181 4.41 -6.25 -14.52
N THR A 182 5.50 -5.49 -14.61
CA THR A 182 6.84 -5.97 -14.96
C THR A 182 7.78 -6.09 -13.75
N ALA A 183 7.28 -5.87 -12.53
CA ALA A 183 8.09 -5.97 -11.32
C ALA A 183 8.50 -7.42 -11.08
N GLU A 184 9.73 -7.62 -10.59
CA GLU A 184 10.20 -8.93 -10.18
C GLU A 184 9.65 -9.24 -8.78
N LEU A 185 8.78 -10.25 -8.69
CA LEU A 185 8.24 -10.74 -7.42
C LEU A 185 9.18 -11.81 -6.86
N VAL A 186 9.83 -11.54 -5.73
CA VAL A 186 10.72 -12.49 -5.08
C VAL A 186 9.95 -13.24 -3.99
N THR A 187 9.47 -14.45 -4.29
CA THR A 187 8.71 -15.28 -3.35
C THR A 187 9.57 -16.36 -2.70
N GLU A 188 9.70 -16.30 -1.38
CA GLU A 188 10.34 -17.31 -0.56
C GLU A 188 9.29 -18.17 0.17
N TRP A 189 9.39 -19.49 0.01
CA TRP A 189 8.50 -20.44 0.69
C TRP A 189 9.06 -20.83 2.06
N LYS A 190 8.35 -20.47 3.13
CA LYS A 190 8.68 -20.87 4.50
C LYS A 190 8.00 -22.22 4.80
N PRO A 191 8.76 -23.29 5.15
CA PRO A 191 8.17 -24.56 5.54
C PRO A 191 7.28 -24.35 6.77
N ALA A 192 6.15 -25.06 6.81
CA ALA A 192 5.22 -24.98 7.93
C ALA A 192 5.95 -25.42 9.22
N TYR A 193 6.19 -24.48 10.12
CA TYR A 193 6.67 -24.82 11.45
C TYR A 193 5.55 -25.53 12.20
N THR A 194 5.71 -26.82 12.44
CA THR A 194 5.02 -27.51 13.54
C THR A 194 5.48 -26.83 14.81
N VAL A 195 4.61 -26.04 15.44
CA VAL A 195 4.79 -25.68 16.85
C VAL A 195 4.67 -26.98 17.62
N VAL A 196 5.81 -27.60 17.92
CA VAL A 196 5.87 -28.67 18.90
C VAL A 196 5.65 -27.98 20.25
N HIS A 197 4.42 -28.05 20.77
CA HIS A 197 4.20 -27.85 22.19
C HIS A 197 4.92 -29.00 22.92
N GLU A 198 6.20 -28.81 23.25
CA GLU A 198 6.88 -29.71 24.18
C GLU A 198 6.30 -29.50 25.59
N GLU A 199 5.32 -30.35 25.87
CA GLU A 199 5.13 -31.11 27.10
C GLU A 199 5.32 -30.38 28.44
N GLN A 200 4.19 -30.07 29.08
CA GLN A 200 4.13 -29.96 30.54
C GLN A 200 4.65 -31.25 31.17
N THR A 201 5.76 -31.17 31.88
CA THR A 201 6.25 -32.27 32.73
C THR A 201 5.42 -32.34 34.01
N LEU A 202 4.36 -33.13 34.01
CA LEU A 202 3.64 -33.53 35.23
C LEU A 202 4.46 -34.60 35.97
N GLN A 203 5.10 -34.24 37.08
CA GLN A 203 5.69 -35.20 38.03
C GLN A 203 4.59 -35.82 38.89
N ILE A 204 4.29 -37.09 38.68
CA ILE A 204 3.45 -37.89 39.59
C ILE A 204 4.36 -38.64 40.56
N LEU A 205 4.36 -38.24 41.83
CA LEU A 205 5.02 -38.95 42.92
C LEU A 205 4.16 -40.13 43.37
N ARG A 206 4.73 -41.33 43.39
CA ARG A 206 4.08 -42.52 43.94
C ARG A 206 4.19 -42.50 45.46
N ALA A 207 3.07 -42.49 46.17
CA ALA A 207 3.05 -42.77 47.60
C ALA A 207 3.21 -44.29 47.81
N ASN A 208 4.26 -44.69 48.50
CA ASN A 208 4.42 -46.07 48.97
C ASN A 208 3.62 -46.23 50.26
N PHE A 209 2.57 -47.06 50.23
CA PHE A 209 1.96 -47.69 51.40
C PHE A 209 1.93 -49.19 51.17
#